data_AF-A0A3P6DEK0-F1
#
_entry.id   AF-A0A3P6DEK0-F1
#
_cell.length_a   1.000
_cell.length_b   1.000
_cell.length_c   1.000
_cell.angle_alpha   90.00
_cell.angle_beta   90.00
_cell.angle_gamma   90.00
#
_symmetry.space_group_name_H-M   'P 1'
#
loop_
_entity.id
_entity.type
_entity.pdbx_description
1 polymer ?
#
loop_
_entity_poly.entity_id
_entity_poly.type
_entity_poly.pdbx_seq_one_letter_code
_entity_poly.pdbx_strand_id
1 'polypeptide(L)'
;MAATPSSKSVHEITVKKRMSDETASTKKKKEKESLGWMEWIRGWSSVFGEILFQRITASHYLNPLPLPPVNGLPCIVTGSTSGIGRETARQLAEAGAHVVMDVRNTKAAQELIQQ
;
A
#
# COMPACT_ATOMS: atom_id res chain seq x y z
N MET A 1 75.39 -37.37 -16.47
CA MET A 1 75.78 -36.03 -15.98
C MET A 1 74.60 -35.11 -16.20
N ALA A 2 73.70 -35.08 -15.22
CA ALA A 2 73.68 -34.10 -14.13
C ALA A 2 72.95 -32.83 -14.57
N ALA A 3 71.62 -32.88 -14.47
CA ALA A 3 70.77 -31.71 -14.46
C ALA A 3 71.08 -30.89 -13.20
N THR A 4 71.53 -29.66 -13.37
CA THR A 4 71.65 -28.67 -12.29
C THR A 4 70.44 -27.74 -12.35
N PRO A 5 69.58 -27.70 -11.33
CA PRO A 5 68.59 -26.65 -11.16
C PRO A 5 69.23 -25.46 -10.41
N SER A 6 68.52 -24.34 -10.29
CA SER A 6 68.89 -23.11 -9.55
C SER A 6 69.55 -22.04 -10.43
N SER A 7 69.09 -20.79 -10.49
CA SER A 7 68.31 -20.01 -9.54
C SER A 7 67.34 -19.08 -10.28
N LYS A 8 66.03 -19.37 -10.24
CA LYS A 8 65.04 -18.31 -10.50
C LYS A 8 65.07 -17.38 -9.30
N SER A 9 65.61 -16.20 -9.54
CA SER A 9 65.87 -15.11 -8.61
C SER A 9 64.68 -14.86 -7.68
N VAL A 10 64.97 -14.83 -6.37
CA VAL A 10 64.05 -14.48 -5.28
C VAL A 10 63.32 -13.15 -5.53
N HIS A 11 63.88 -12.28 -6.39
CA HIS A 11 63.23 -11.05 -6.83
C HIS A 11 62.02 -11.28 -7.72
N GLU A 12 62.04 -12.28 -8.61
CA GLU A 12 60.92 -12.57 -9.52
C GLU A 12 59.71 -13.12 -8.76
N ILE A 13 59.97 -13.93 -7.73
CA ILE A 13 58.94 -14.47 -6.83
C ILE A 13 58.34 -13.37 -5.95
N THR A 14 59.18 -12.43 -5.47
CA THR A 14 58.74 -11.31 -4.62
C THR A 14 57.94 -10.26 -5.41
N VAL A 15 58.26 -10.04 -6.68
CA VAL A 15 57.50 -9.13 -7.56
C VAL A 15 56.17 -9.77 -7.99
N LYS A 16 56.16 -11.08 -8.31
CA LYS A 16 54.94 -11.77 -8.71
C LYS A 16 53.93 -11.92 -7.55
N LYS A 17 54.43 -12.01 -6.31
CA LYS A 17 53.58 -11.99 -5.11
C LYS A 17 52.95 -10.61 -4.88
N ARG A 18 53.73 -9.52 -5.02
CA ARG A 18 53.21 -8.15 -4.88
C ARG A 18 52.16 -7.76 -5.94
N MET A 19 52.32 -8.20 -7.19
CA MET A 19 51.33 -7.96 -8.27
C MET A 19 50.04 -8.76 -8.11
N SER A 20 50.07 -9.90 -7.42
CA SER A 20 48.87 -10.70 -7.12
C SER A 20 48.06 -10.09 -5.98
N ASP A 21 48.73 -9.41 -5.04
CA ASP A 21 48.09 -8.76 -3.89
C ASP A 21 47.51 -7.37 -4.26
N GLU A 22 48.11 -6.63 -5.21
CA GLU A 22 47.60 -5.32 -5.66
C GLU A 22 46.39 -5.42 -6.60
N THR A 23 46.22 -6.52 -7.34
CA THR A 23 45.06 -6.71 -8.24
C THR A 23 43.81 -7.26 -7.55
N ALA A 24 43.93 -7.70 -6.29
CA ALA A 24 42.80 -8.11 -5.46
C ALA A 24 42.12 -6.94 -4.71
N SER A 25 42.80 -5.79 -4.59
CA SER A 25 42.35 -4.68 -3.73
C SER A 25 41.34 -3.73 -4.37
N THR A 26 41.15 -3.75 -5.70
CA THR A 26 40.33 -2.72 -6.40
C THR A 26 39.04 -3.23 -7.05
N LYS A 27 38.56 -4.43 -6.71
CA LYS A 27 37.19 -4.83 -7.03
C LYS A 27 36.19 -4.22 -6.05
N LYS A 28 35.72 -3.03 -6.41
CA LYS A 28 34.42 -2.45 -6.02
C LYS A 28 33.38 -3.53 -5.74
N LYS A 29 32.96 -3.63 -4.48
CA LYS A 29 31.56 -3.93 -4.18
C LYS A 29 31.01 -2.66 -3.54
N LYS A 30 30.24 -1.89 -4.32
CA LYS A 30 29.36 -0.87 -3.75
C LYS A 30 28.35 -1.63 -2.91
N GLU A 31 28.66 -1.78 -1.64
CA GLU A 31 27.69 -2.18 -0.63
C GLU A 31 26.64 -1.08 -0.64
N LYS A 32 25.51 -1.38 -1.28
CA LYS A 32 24.33 -0.54 -1.17
C LYS A 32 24.03 -0.52 0.30
N GLU A 33 24.12 0.65 0.94
CA GLU A 33 23.67 0.85 2.31
C GLU A 33 22.21 0.43 2.38
N SER A 34 22.02 -0.83 2.75
CA SER A 34 20.73 -1.44 2.96
C SER A 34 20.27 -0.90 4.31
N LEU A 35 19.65 0.29 4.28
CA LEU A 35 18.72 0.70 5.32
C LEU A 35 17.82 -0.49 5.58
N GLY A 36 17.93 -1.01 6.79
CA GLY A 36 17.47 -2.35 7.12
C GLY A 36 16.00 -2.48 6.78
N TRP A 37 15.63 -3.54 6.08
CA TRP A 37 14.23 -3.90 5.86
C TRP A 37 13.39 -3.85 7.16
N MET A 38 14.03 -4.07 8.32
CA MET A 38 13.45 -3.89 9.64
C MET A 38 13.13 -2.43 9.99
N GLU A 39 13.93 -1.45 9.59
CA GLU A 39 13.65 -0.02 9.79
C GLU A 39 12.45 0.42 8.93
N TRP A 40 12.37 -0.10 7.71
CA TRP A 40 11.21 0.11 6.84
C TRP A 40 9.93 -0.49 7.42
N ILE A 41 9.99 -1.72 7.94
CA ILE A 41 8.87 -2.37 8.63
C ILE A 41 8.47 -1.63 9.90
N ARG A 42 9.43 -1.07 10.64
CA ARG A 42 9.14 -0.32 11.87
C ARG A 42 8.40 0.98 11.60
N GLY A 43 8.73 1.68 10.50
CA GLY A 43 7.96 2.84 10.03
C GLY A 43 6.59 2.47 9.43
N TRP A 44 6.49 1.32 8.78
CA TRP A 44 5.21 0.82 8.25
C TRP A 44 4.26 0.37 9.36
N SER A 45 4.78 -0.18 10.46
CA SER A 45 4.01 -0.59 11.63
C SER A 45 3.33 0.58 12.35
N SER A 46 3.91 1.78 12.35
CA SER A 46 3.26 2.95 12.96
C SER A 46 2.08 3.42 12.12
N VAL A 47 2.25 3.46 10.78
CA VAL A 47 1.18 3.84 9.86
C VAL A 47 0.03 2.83 9.87
N PHE A 48 0.35 1.53 9.90
CA PHE A 48 -0.67 0.47 10.00
C PHE A 48 -1.33 0.44 11.37
N GLY A 49 -0.57 0.69 12.43
CA GLY A 49 -1.10 0.84 13.79
C GLY A 49 -2.08 2.00 13.88
N GLU A 50 -1.74 3.17 13.35
CA GLU A 50 -2.63 4.34 13.31
C GLU A 50 -3.88 4.10 12.49
N ILE A 51 -3.77 3.53 11.27
CA ILE A 51 -4.93 3.24 10.42
C ILE A 51 -5.83 2.16 11.04
N LEU A 52 -5.24 1.12 11.63
CA LEU A 52 -6.00 0.02 12.24
C LEU A 52 -6.65 0.46 13.56
N PHE A 53 -5.95 1.25 14.37
CA PHE A 53 -6.50 1.84 15.59
C PHE A 53 -7.63 2.82 15.26
N GLN A 54 -7.46 3.71 14.29
CA GLN A 54 -8.54 4.59 13.81
C GLN A 54 -9.75 3.81 13.34
N ARG A 55 -9.55 2.67 12.65
CA ARG A 55 -10.65 1.82 12.18
C ARG A 55 -11.37 1.07 13.29
N ILE A 56 -10.66 0.62 14.33
CA ILE A 56 -11.24 -0.08 15.49
C ILE A 56 -11.93 0.91 16.44
N THR A 57 -11.37 2.10 16.66
CA THR A 57 -12.00 3.14 17.50
C THR A 57 -13.26 3.69 16.82
N ALA A 58 -13.28 3.83 15.50
CA ALA A 58 -14.49 4.18 14.74
C ALA A 58 -15.54 3.04 14.71
N SER A 59 -15.14 1.79 14.94
CA SER A 59 -16.04 0.63 14.99
C SER A 59 -16.97 0.65 16.21
N HIS A 60 -16.70 1.47 17.23
CA HIS A 60 -17.58 1.63 18.40
C HIS A 60 -18.72 2.63 18.17
N TYR A 61 -18.82 3.26 17.00
CA TYR A 61 -20.00 4.03 16.65
C TYR A 61 -21.13 3.10 16.24
N LEU A 62 -22.11 2.96 17.13
CA LEU A 62 -23.45 2.54 16.76
C LEU A 62 -23.97 3.52 15.70
N ASN A 63 -24.07 3.07 14.44
CA ASN A 63 -24.75 3.79 13.39
C ASN A 63 -26.10 3.13 13.06
N PRO A 64 -27.11 3.26 13.93
CA PRO A 64 -28.40 3.68 13.44
C PRO A 64 -28.38 5.20 13.49
N LEU A 65 -28.14 5.87 12.36
CA LEU A 65 -28.56 7.24 12.19
C LEU A 65 -29.95 7.19 11.56
N PRO A 66 -31.04 6.95 12.35
CA PRO A 66 -32.35 7.26 11.82
C PRO A 66 -32.32 8.76 11.58
N LEU A 67 -32.41 9.15 10.32
CA LEU A 67 -32.51 10.55 9.99
C LEU A 67 -33.73 11.11 10.74
N PRO A 68 -33.67 12.34 11.25
CA PRO A 68 -34.87 13.01 11.74
C PRO A 68 -35.93 12.94 10.63
N PRO A 69 -37.22 12.84 10.97
CA PRO A 69 -38.28 12.71 9.98
C PRO A 69 -38.21 13.89 8.99
N VAL A 70 -37.88 13.59 7.74
CA VAL A 70 -37.70 14.55 6.63
C VAL A 70 -38.91 14.51 5.70
N ASN A 71 -40.09 14.34 6.30
CA ASN A 71 -41.35 14.16 5.60
C ASN A 71 -41.59 15.25 4.56
N GLY A 72 -41.73 14.84 3.30
CA GLY A 72 -42.11 15.74 2.21
C GLY A 72 -41.00 16.67 1.72
N LEU A 73 -39.76 16.53 2.20
CA LEU A 73 -38.62 17.27 1.64
C LEU A 73 -38.15 16.62 0.34
N PRO A 74 -38.01 17.38 -0.78
CA PRO A 74 -37.44 16.86 -2.00
C PRO A 74 -35.92 16.75 -1.88
N CYS A 75 -35.36 15.56 -2.10
CA CYS A 75 -33.92 15.30 -2.04
C CYS A 75 -33.45 14.66 -3.35
N ILE A 76 -32.36 15.16 -3.93
CA ILE A 76 -31.73 14.56 -5.11
C ILE A 76 -30.50 13.78 -4.67
N VAL A 77 -30.40 12.51 -5.06
CA VAL A 77 -29.25 11.66 -4.77
C VAL A 77 -28.60 11.21 -6.07
N THR A 78 -27.38 11.70 -6.30
CA THR A 78 -26.54 11.33 -7.44
C THR A 78 -25.83 10.01 -7.17
N GLY A 79 -25.64 9.19 -8.21
CA GLY A 79 -24.95 7.91 -8.07
C GLY A 79 -25.68 6.92 -7.15
N SER A 80 -27.01 7.00 -7.10
CA SER A 80 -27.86 6.24 -6.17
C SER A 80 -28.08 4.77 -6.54
N THR A 81 -27.43 4.27 -7.61
CA THR A 81 -27.52 2.86 -8.02
C THR A 81 -26.63 1.92 -7.21
N SER A 82 -25.61 2.43 -6.49
CA SER A 82 -24.63 1.57 -5.81
C SER A 82 -23.88 2.29 -4.70
N GLY A 83 -23.23 1.52 -3.83
CA GLY A 83 -22.36 2.06 -2.77
C GLY A 83 -23.11 2.97 -1.80
N ILE A 84 -22.44 4.04 -1.38
CA ILE A 84 -22.97 4.98 -0.38
C ILE A 84 -24.24 5.66 -0.88
N GLY A 85 -24.29 6.07 -2.15
CA GLY A 85 -25.46 6.75 -2.71
C GLY A 85 -26.74 5.91 -2.66
N ARG A 86 -26.64 4.58 -2.84
CA ARG A 86 -27.79 3.67 -2.68
C ARG A 86 -28.31 3.69 -1.23
N GLU A 87 -27.43 3.55 -0.26
CA GLU A 87 -27.82 3.49 1.14
C GLU A 87 -28.34 4.84 1.63
N THR A 88 -27.76 5.95 1.17
CA THR A 88 -28.25 7.30 1.45
C THR A 88 -29.66 7.51 0.87
N ALA A 89 -29.91 7.11 -0.38
CA ALA A 89 -31.23 7.20 -0.99
C ALA A 89 -32.27 6.35 -0.23
N ARG A 90 -31.87 5.14 0.20
CA ARG A 90 -32.70 4.24 1.03
C ARG A 90 -33.08 4.90 2.35
N GLN A 91 -32.11 5.42 3.11
CA GLN A 91 -32.36 6.06 4.40
C GLN A 91 -33.21 7.34 4.28
N LEU A 92 -32.98 8.14 3.24
CA LEU A 92 -33.81 9.33 2.98
C LEU A 92 -35.26 8.96 2.69
N ALA A 93 -35.48 7.91 1.88
CA ALA A 93 -36.81 7.40 1.58
C ALA A 93 -37.51 6.82 2.83
N GLU A 94 -36.78 6.04 3.64
CA GLU A 94 -37.28 5.52 4.93
C GLU A 94 -37.65 6.64 5.91
N ALA A 95 -36.93 7.76 5.87
CA ALA A 95 -37.21 8.94 6.70
C ALA A 95 -38.34 9.84 6.15
N GLY A 96 -38.99 9.44 5.05
CA GLY A 96 -40.16 10.12 4.48
C GLY A 96 -39.86 11.24 3.47
N ALA A 97 -38.61 11.37 3.02
CA ALA A 97 -38.26 12.33 1.97
C ALA A 97 -38.77 11.90 0.60
N HIS A 98 -39.06 12.87 -0.26
CA HIS A 98 -39.30 12.62 -1.68
C HIS A 98 -37.96 12.56 -2.42
N VAL A 99 -37.45 11.36 -2.64
CA VAL A 99 -36.13 11.14 -3.23
C VAL A 99 -36.20 11.05 -4.74
N VAL A 100 -35.39 11.86 -5.42
CA VAL A 100 -35.14 11.81 -6.86
C VAL A 100 -33.75 11.21 -7.09
N MET A 101 -33.70 10.09 -7.79
CA MET A 101 -32.45 9.38 -8.09
C MET A 101 -31.85 9.90 -9.41
N ASP A 102 -30.68 10.54 -9.33
CA ASP A 102 -29.89 10.90 -10.52
C ASP A 102 -28.91 9.76 -10.85
N VAL A 103 -29.17 9.10 -11.97
CA VAL A 103 -28.53 7.84 -12.35
C VAL A 103 -28.26 7.79 -13.85
N ARG A 104 -27.16 7.12 -14.21
CA ARG A 104 -26.82 6.86 -15.63
C ARG A 104 -27.63 5.72 -16.24
N ASN A 105 -28.06 4.76 -15.42
CA ASN A 105 -28.83 3.60 -15.84
C ASN A 105 -30.14 3.53 -15.05
N THR A 106 -31.24 3.86 -15.72
CA THR A 106 -32.58 3.90 -15.13
C THR A 106 -33.13 2.52 -14.82
N LYS A 107 -32.79 1.50 -15.63
CA LYS A 107 -33.23 0.12 -15.39
C LYS A 107 -32.70 -0.40 -14.06
N ALA A 108 -31.41 -0.18 -13.79
CA ALA A 108 -30.80 -0.56 -12.53
C ALA A 108 -31.50 0.14 -11.34
N ALA A 109 -31.82 1.44 -11.47
CA ALA A 109 -32.55 2.16 -10.42
C ALA A 109 -33.97 1.64 -10.21
N GLN A 110 -34.70 1.30 -11.28
CA GLN A 110 -36.05 0.74 -11.18
C GLN A 110 -36.07 -0.63 -10.49
N GLU A 111 -35.04 -1.46 -10.72
CA GLU A 111 -34.87 -2.73 -10.00
C GLU A 111 -34.65 -2.49 -8.49
N LEU A 112 -33.96 -1.41 -8.11
CA LEU A 112 -33.77 -1.06 -6.69
C LEU A 112 -35.02 -0.54 -6.01
N ILE A 113 -35.88 0.19 -6.72
CA ILE A 113 -37.14 0.72 -6.18
C ILE A 113 -38.16 -0.41 -5.94
N GLN A 114 -38.05 -1.53 -6.67
CA GLN A 114 -38.94 -2.69 -6.55
C GLN A 114 -38.50 -3.71 -5.49
N GLN A 115 -37.29 -3.59 -4.94
CA GLN A 115 -36.77 -4.45 -3.86
C GLN A 115 -37.32 -4.01 -2.50
#